data_AF-A0A2H6EJS9-F1
#
_entry.id   AF-A0A2H6EJS9-F1
#
_cell.length_a   1.000
_cell.length_b   1.000
_cell.length_c   1.000
_cell.angle_alpha   90.00
_cell.angle_beta   90.00
_cell.angle_gamma   90.00
#
_symmetry.space_group_name_H-M   'P 1'
#
loop_
_entity.id
_entity.type
_entity.pdbx_description
1 polymer ?
#
loop_
_entity_poly.entity_id
_entity_poly.type
_entity_poly.pdbx_seq_one_letter_code
_entity_poly.pdbx_strand_id
1 'polypeptide(L)'
;MISNEERIESNENKLYNFIERLYPICRSITGNGVRQTLNFIKEIIPLEITEVPTGTKVFDWTVPKEWNINDAYILNNNGEKIIDFKKSNLHVVNYSIPIDKEITFVELEQHIFTLPDHPSWIPYRTTYYKENWGFCMSQNQFLALKNENYQVVIDSTLESGNLTYGEFYLPGKLKDEVLISTHICHPSMCNDNLSGISVTT
;
A
#
# COMPACT_ATOMS: atom_id res chain seq x y z
N MET A 1 37.48 2.98 18.50
CA MET A 1 36.86 1.91 17.71
C MET A 1 35.50 1.67 18.33
N ILE A 2 34.41 1.87 17.58
CA ILE A 2 33.05 1.58 18.05
C ILE A 2 32.94 0.06 18.24
N SER A 3 32.36 -0.40 19.34
CA SER A 3 32.21 -1.83 19.63
C SER A 3 31.27 -2.49 18.60
N ASN A 4 31.33 -3.82 18.45
CA ASN A 4 30.41 -4.53 17.56
C ASN A 4 28.94 -4.38 18.01
N GLU A 5 28.69 -4.29 19.32
CA GLU A 5 27.35 -4.06 19.89
C GLU A 5 26.84 -2.65 19.55
N GLU A 6 27.67 -1.62 19.72
CA GLU A 6 27.31 -0.24 19.36
C GLU A 6 27.07 -0.08 17.84
N ARG A 7 27.76 -0.87 17.00
CA ARG A 7 27.52 -0.91 15.55
C ARG A 7 26.19 -1.57 15.19
N ILE A 8 25.81 -2.64 15.89
CA ILE A 8 24.53 -3.33 15.70
C ILE A 8 23.39 -2.39 16.09
N GLU A 9 23.46 -1.78 17.28
CA GLU A 9 22.44 -0.84 17.77
C GLU A 9 22.31 0.39 16.87
N SER A 10 23.42 0.91 16.34
CA SER A 10 23.40 2.01 15.37
C SER A 10 22.72 1.63 14.05
N ASN A 11 22.88 0.39 13.59
CA ASN A 11 22.27 -0.09 12.35
C ASN A 11 20.80 -0.47 12.53
N GLU A 12 20.42 -1.07 13.67
CA GLU A 12 19.01 -1.35 14.01
C GLU A 12 18.18 -0.08 14.03
N ASN A 13 18.70 0.99 14.63
CA ASN A 13 18.07 2.31 14.62
C ASN A 13 17.90 2.87 13.20
N LYS A 14 18.85 2.64 12.28
CA LYS A 14 18.73 3.09 10.88
C LYS A 14 17.64 2.34 10.12
N LEU A 15 17.61 1.01 10.26
CA LEU A 15 16.60 0.17 9.60
C LEU A 15 15.20 0.52 10.08
N TYR A 16 15.03 0.70 11.39
CA TYR A 16 13.76 1.08 11.99
C TYR A 16 13.32 2.49 11.54
N ASN A 17 14.22 3.48 11.57
CA ASN A 17 13.92 4.84 11.10
C ASN A 17 13.51 4.87 9.62
N PHE A 18 14.11 4.00 8.79
CA PHE A 18 13.73 3.90 7.39
C PHE A 18 12.33 3.29 7.22
N ILE A 19 11.98 2.27 8.01
CA ILE A 19 10.61 1.73 8.07
C ILE A 19 9.63 2.82 8.47
N GLU A 20 9.92 3.60 9.52
CA GLU A 20 9.04 4.70 9.95
C GLU A 20 8.83 5.74 8.85
N ARG A 21 9.88 6.11 8.11
CA ARG A 21 9.79 7.05 6.99
C ARG A 21 8.94 6.51 5.84
N LEU A 22 9.02 5.21 5.55
CA LEU A 22 8.24 4.57 4.49
C LEU A 22 6.81 4.19 4.92
N TYR A 23 6.56 4.04 6.22
CA TYR A 23 5.29 3.56 6.76
C TYR A 23 4.05 4.30 6.23
N PRO A 24 3.97 5.64 6.22
CA PRO A 24 2.73 6.33 5.84
C PRO A 24 2.41 6.28 4.33
N ILE A 25 3.34 5.87 3.48
CA ILE A 25 3.16 5.89 2.02
C ILE A 25 2.18 4.78 1.60
N CYS A 26 1.10 5.16 0.91
CA CYS A 26 0.15 4.21 0.35
C CYS A 26 0.70 3.55 -0.92
N ARG A 27 1.40 2.43 -0.75
CA ARG A 27 1.87 1.60 -1.88
C ARG A 27 0.76 0.70 -2.43
N SER A 28 0.98 0.27 -3.66
CA SER A 28 0.20 -0.73 -4.37
C SER A 28 1.13 -1.45 -5.36
N ILE A 29 0.61 -2.30 -6.25
CA ILE A 29 1.42 -2.91 -7.32
C ILE A 29 1.85 -1.90 -8.40
N THR A 30 1.29 -0.69 -8.40
CA THR A 30 1.66 0.45 -9.26
C THR A 30 1.44 1.77 -8.50
N GLY A 31 1.70 2.90 -9.15
CA GLY A 31 1.29 4.22 -8.67
C GLY A 31 2.35 5.02 -7.93
N ASN A 32 1.99 6.24 -7.55
CA ASN A 32 2.91 7.24 -7.00
C ASN A 32 3.49 6.84 -5.64
N GLY A 33 2.80 6.03 -4.85
CA GLY A 33 3.35 5.48 -3.60
C GLY A 33 4.56 4.58 -3.83
N VAL A 34 4.59 3.83 -4.94
CA VAL A 34 5.74 3.03 -5.35
C VAL A 34 6.90 3.94 -5.76
N ARG A 35 6.63 4.93 -6.63
CA ARG A 35 7.64 5.91 -7.07
C ARG A 35 8.27 6.65 -5.90
N GLN A 36 7.45 7.12 -4.95
CA GLN A 36 7.91 7.79 -3.75
C GLN A 36 8.80 6.87 -2.90
N THR A 37 8.41 5.61 -2.73
CA THR A 37 9.21 4.61 -2.01
C THR A 37 10.56 4.38 -2.68
N LEU A 38 10.59 4.18 -4.00
CA LEU A 38 11.82 3.98 -4.76
C LEU A 38 12.74 5.21 -4.73
N ASN A 39 12.17 6.43 -4.75
CA ASN A 39 12.94 7.66 -4.61
C ASN A 39 13.63 7.75 -3.23
N PHE A 40 12.97 7.33 -2.15
CA PHE A 40 13.60 7.25 -0.83
C PHE A 40 14.71 6.18 -0.78
N ILE A 41 14.53 5.04 -1.43
CA ILE A 41 15.58 4.01 -1.55
C ILE A 41 16.79 4.57 -2.32
N LYS A 42 16.53 5.34 -3.39
CA LYS A 42 17.57 5.96 -4.22
C LYS A 42 18.43 6.99 -3.48
N GLU A 43 17.96 7.52 -2.35
CA GLU A 43 18.78 8.36 -1.45
C GLU A 43 19.85 7.54 -0.70
N ILE A 44 19.66 6.22 -0.58
CA ILE A 44 20.55 5.32 0.19
C ILE A 44 21.47 4.53 -0.75
N ILE A 45 20.93 4.01 -1.86
CA ILE A 45 21.66 3.20 -2.84
C ILE A 45 21.45 3.70 -4.28
N PRO A 46 22.38 3.45 -5.23
CA PRO A 46 22.27 3.90 -6.61
C PRO A 46 21.28 3.03 -7.41
N LEU A 47 19.99 3.19 -7.10
CA LEU A 47 18.89 2.46 -7.72
C LEU A 47 18.51 3.04 -9.09
N GLU A 48 18.44 2.18 -10.10
CA GLU A 48 17.80 2.46 -11.38
C GLU A 48 16.29 2.20 -11.26
N ILE A 49 15.47 3.14 -11.71
CA ILE A 49 14.01 3.01 -11.68
C ILE A 49 13.52 2.83 -13.11
N THR A 50 12.76 1.77 -13.34
CA THR A 50 12.20 1.43 -14.65
C THR A 50 10.68 1.49 -14.59
N GLU A 51 10.08 2.00 -15.67
CA GLU A 51 8.63 2.03 -15.87
C GLU A 51 8.24 1.16 -17.06
N VAL A 52 7.29 0.27 -16.85
CA VAL A 52 6.74 -0.61 -17.88
C VAL A 52 5.28 -0.19 -18.15
N PRO A 53 4.92 0.16 -19.40
CA PRO A 53 3.58 0.65 -19.71
C PRO A 53 2.48 -0.39 -19.48
N THR A 54 1.32 0.06 -19.01
CA THR A 54 0.07 -0.72 -18.98
C THR A 54 -0.17 -1.42 -20.32
N GLY A 55 -0.62 -2.68 -20.27
CA GLY A 55 -0.90 -3.48 -21.47
C GLY A 55 0.32 -4.22 -22.03
N THR A 56 1.54 -3.92 -21.55
CA THR A 56 2.73 -4.70 -21.92
C THR A 56 2.56 -6.17 -21.52
N LYS A 57 2.87 -7.08 -22.45
CA LYS A 57 2.87 -8.53 -22.19
C LYS A 57 4.19 -8.94 -21.55
N VAL A 58 4.09 -9.62 -20.42
CA VAL A 58 5.23 -10.17 -19.67
C VAL A 58 4.95 -11.64 -19.41
N PHE A 59 5.43 -12.50 -20.31
CA PHE A 59 5.02 -13.90 -20.40
C PHE A 59 3.48 -14.01 -20.53
N ASP A 60 2.82 -14.75 -19.63
CA ASP A 60 1.37 -14.91 -19.61
C ASP A 60 0.62 -13.72 -18.96
N TRP A 61 1.36 -12.81 -18.32
CA TRP A 61 0.80 -11.66 -17.61
C TRP A 61 0.72 -10.42 -18.50
N THR A 62 -0.16 -9.50 -18.10
CA THR A 62 -0.29 -8.18 -18.71
C THR A 62 -0.10 -7.14 -17.63
N VAL A 63 0.77 -6.16 -17.87
CA VAL A 63 0.99 -5.06 -16.94
C VAL A 63 -0.33 -4.32 -16.71
N PRO A 64 -0.79 -4.15 -15.45
CA PRO A 64 -2.12 -3.62 -15.16
C PRO A 64 -2.20 -2.11 -15.43
N LYS A 65 -3.43 -1.58 -15.37
CA LYS A 65 -3.65 -0.14 -15.21
C LYS A 65 -2.93 0.36 -13.95
N GLU A 66 -2.49 1.61 -14.00
CA GLU A 66 -1.90 2.30 -12.86
C GLU A 66 -3.01 2.80 -11.93
N TRP A 67 -2.82 2.61 -10.61
CA TRP A 67 -3.75 3.05 -9.59
C TRP A 67 -3.13 4.12 -8.70
N ASN A 68 -3.86 5.22 -8.46
CA ASN A 68 -3.49 6.27 -7.52
C ASN A 68 -4.69 6.66 -6.66
N ILE A 69 -4.45 7.18 -5.46
CA ILE A 69 -5.49 7.61 -4.53
C ILE A 69 -5.06 8.90 -3.81
N ASN A 70 -5.98 9.86 -3.72
CA ASN A 70 -5.78 11.12 -3.02
C ASN A 70 -6.42 11.12 -1.63
N ASP A 71 -7.67 10.67 -1.53
CA ASP A 71 -8.43 10.60 -0.28
C ASP A 71 -9.51 9.52 -0.36
N ALA A 72 -9.98 9.04 0.79
CA ALA A 72 -11.16 8.21 0.87
C ALA A 72 -11.76 8.25 2.26
N TYR A 73 -13.08 8.23 2.34
CA TYR A 73 -13.80 8.30 3.60
C TYR A 73 -15.25 7.85 3.48
N ILE A 74 -15.83 7.57 4.63
CA ILE A 74 -17.27 7.38 4.79
C ILE A 74 -17.77 8.40 5.81
N LEU A 75 -18.81 9.15 5.47
CA LEU A 75 -19.52 10.05 6.38
C LEU A 75 -20.89 9.47 6.72
N ASN A 76 -21.30 9.60 7.97
CA ASN A 76 -22.69 9.34 8.37
C ASN A 76 -23.61 10.54 8.07
N ASN A 77 -24.90 10.41 8.39
CA ASN A 77 -25.90 11.47 8.21
C ASN A 77 -25.62 12.77 8.99
N ASN A 78 -24.79 12.71 10.04
CA ASN A 78 -24.37 13.88 10.81
C ASN A 78 -23.13 14.56 10.20
N GLY A 79 -22.61 14.04 9.08
CA GLY A 79 -21.35 14.50 8.48
C GLY A 79 -20.10 14.03 9.22
N GLU A 80 -20.23 13.11 10.17
CA GLU A 80 -19.11 12.59 10.94
C GLU A 80 -18.37 11.52 10.12
N LYS A 81 -17.05 11.65 10.06
CA LYS A 81 -16.19 10.71 9.33
C LYS A 81 -15.97 9.43 10.14
N ILE A 82 -16.67 8.37 9.78
CA ILE A 82 -16.58 7.04 10.44
C ILE A 82 -15.37 6.23 9.95
N ILE A 83 -14.93 6.49 8.71
CA ILE A 83 -13.70 5.95 8.13
C ILE A 83 -12.91 7.07 7.48
N ASP A 84 -11.60 7.09 7.74
CA ASP A 84 -10.69 8.11 7.25
C ASP A 84 -9.40 7.50 6.73
N PHE A 85 -9.23 7.50 5.40
CA PHE A 85 -8.01 7.03 4.74
C PHE A 85 -6.75 7.70 5.28
N LYS A 86 -6.84 8.97 5.68
CA LYS A 86 -5.70 9.72 6.24
C LYS A 86 -5.26 9.21 7.61
N LYS A 87 -6.13 8.49 8.34
CA LYS A 87 -5.76 7.82 9.60
C LYS A 87 -5.09 6.47 9.35
N SER A 88 -5.55 5.73 8.36
CA SER A 88 -4.93 4.48 7.91
C SER A 88 -5.30 4.19 6.47
N ASN A 89 -4.28 4.05 5.61
CA ASN A 89 -4.51 3.69 4.21
C ASN A 89 -4.97 2.23 4.03
N LEU A 90 -4.93 1.41 5.09
CA LEU A 90 -5.54 0.07 5.11
C LEU A 90 -7.06 0.12 5.08
N HIS A 91 -7.67 1.28 5.34
CA HIS A 91 -9.11 1.43 5.26
C HIS A 91 -9.68 1.24 3.86
N VAL A 92 -8.87 1.32 2.80
CA VAL A 92 -9.35 1.17 1.42
C VAL A 92 -8.88 -0.17 0.86
N VAL A 93 -9.79 -0.91 0.23
CA VAL A 93 -9.40 -2.08 -0.56
C VAL A 93 -8.50 -1.60 -1.69
N ASN A 94 -7.24 -2.03 -1.68
CA ASN A 94 -6.22 -1.56 -2.62
C ASN A 94 -6.67 -1.85 -4.07
N TYR A 95 -6.44 -0.90 -4.99
CA TYR A 95 -6.99 -0.91 -6.37
C TYR A 95 -8.51 -0.61 -6.49
N SER A 96 -9.17 -0.10 -5.44
CA SER A 96 -10.57 0.34 -5.53
C SER A 96 -10.78 1.38 -6.64
N ILE A 97 -11.84 1.24 -7.43
CA ILE A 97 -12.27 2.27 -8.39
C ILE A 97 -12.85 3.50 -7.68
N PRO A 98 -12.84 4.69 -8.33
CA PRO A 98 -13.45 5.87 -7.74
C PRO A 98 -14.96 5.70 -7.50
N ILE A 99 -15.43 6.27 -6.39
CA ILE A 99 -16.85 6.37 -6.06
C ILE A 99 -17.09 7.65 -5.27
N ASP A 100 -18.22 8.30 -5.53
CA ASP A 100 -18.72 9.43 -4.76
C ASP A 100 -20.26 9.35 -4.78
N LYS A 101 -20.82 8.70 -3.76
CA LYS A 101 -22.26 8.38 -3.69
C LYS A 101 -22.77 8.35 -2.27
N GLU A 102 -24.02 8.72 -2.10
CA GLU A 102 -24.81 8.40 -0.92
C GLU A 102 -25.44 7.01 -1.11
N ILE A 103 -25.21 6.09 -0.18
CA ILE A 103 -25.72 4.71 -0.24
C ILE A 103 -26.38 4.29 1.09
N THR A 104 -27.23 3.28 1.03
CA THR A 104 -27.88 2.72 2.23
C THR A 104 -26.92 1.84 3.03
N PHE A 105 -27.18 1.62 4.32
CA PHE A 105 -26.44 0.64 5.13
C PHE A 105 -26.38 -0.76 4.49
N VAL A 106 -27.48 -1.25 3.91
CA VAL A 106 -27.55 -2.58 3.26
C VAL A 106 -26.62 -2.68 2.05
N GLU A 107 -26.48 -1.59 1.28
CA GLU A 107 -25.52 -1.53 0.17
C GLU A 107 -24.09 -1.39 0.70
N LEU A 108 -23.87 -0.51 1.69
CA LEU A 108 -22.56 -0.30 2.28
C LEU A 108 -21.97 -1.60 2.86
N GLU A 109 -22.78 -2.37 3.59
CA GLU A 109 -22.38 -3.63 4.23
C GLU A 109 -21.74 -4.62 3.24
N GLN A 110 -22.19 -4.64 1.98
CA GLN A 110 -21.64 -5.51 0.93
C GLN A 110 -20.21 -5.13 0.50
N HIS A 111 -19.80 -3.89 0.79
CA HIS A 111 -18.50 -3.32 0.47
C HIS A 111 -17.61 -3.08 1.70
N ILE A 112 -18.03 -3.53 2.89
CA ILE A 112 -17.22 -3.50 4.11
C ILE A 112 -16.58 -4.87 4.36
N PHE A 113 -15.28 -4.84 4.67
CA PHE A 113 -14.51 -6.01 5.06
C PHE A 113 -13.96 -5.87 6.48
N THR A 114 -14.15 -6.89 7.30
CA THR A 114 -13.68 -6.96 8.69
C THR A 114 -13.01 -8.31 8.98
N LEU A 115 -12.48 -8.47 10.20
CA LEU A 115 -11.99 -9.74 10.75
C LEU A 115 -12.65 -10.01 12.10
N PRO A 116 -13.72 -10.83 12.16
CA PRO A 116 -14.43 -11.10 13.41
C PRO A 116 -13.54 -11.70 14.52
N ASP A 117 -12.59 -12.56 14.15
CA ASP A 117 -11.66 -13.22 15.10
C ASP A 117 -10.62 -12.24 15.70
N HIS A 118 -10.44 -11.08 15.06
CA HIS A 118 -9.52 -10.03 15.50
C HIS A 118 -10.23 -8.67 15.50
N PRO A 119 -11.13 -8.41 16.48
CA PRO A 119 -12.14 -7.39 16.36
C PRO A 119 -11.62 -5.94 16.36
N SER A 120 -10.36 -5.74 16.75
CA SER A 120 -9.69 -4.44 16.76
C SER A 120 -8.78 -4.20 15.54
N TRP A 121 -8.64 -5.18 14.62
CA TRP A 121 -7.75 -5.07 13.47
C TRP A 121 -8.48 -4.57 12.23
N ILE A 122 -7.78 -3.79 11.39
CA ILE A 122 -8.24 -3.44 10.05
C ILE A 122 -7.60 -4.43 9.07
N PRO A 123 -8.38 -5.24 8.33
CA PRO A 123 -7.80 -6.15 7.35
C PRO A 123 -7.17 -5.38 6.19
N TYR A 124 -6.11 -5.94 5.61
CA TYR A 124 -5.63 -5.55 4.29
C TYR A 124 -6.31 -6.40 3.20
N ARG A 125 -6.86 -5.75 2.17
CA ARG A 125 -7.54 -6.38 1.04
C ARG A 125 -7.15 -5.69 -0.26
N THR A 126 -7.24 -6.42 -1.37
CA THR A 126 -6.86 -5.94 -2.70
C THR A 126 -7.87 -6.41 -3.75
N THR A 127 -7.96 -5.68 -4.87
CA THR A 127 -8.83 -6.04 -6.01
C THR A 127 -8.14 -5.82 -7.37
N TYR A 128 -6.86 -6.21 -7.47
CA TYR A 128 -5.97 -5.87 -8.60
C TYR A 128 -6.48 -6.20 -10.00
N TYR A 129 -7.15 -7.34 -10.15
CA TYR A 129 -7.49 -7.90 -11.46
C TYR A 129 -9.00 -7.96 -11.71
N LYS A 130 -9.80 -7.41 -10.80
CA LYS A 130 -11.25 -7.29 -10.94
C LYS A 130 -11.65 -5.91 -10.43
N GLU A 131 -12.14 -5.06 -11.33
CA GLU A 131 -12.61 -3.74 -10.94
C GLU A 131 -13.73 -3.88 -9.89
N ASN A 132 -13.48 -3.29 -8.72
CA ASN A 132 -14.38 -3.28 -7.57
C ASN A 132 -13.97 -2.12 -6.67
N TRP A 133 -14.71 -1.89 -5.60
CA TRP A 133 -14.35 -0.95 -4.55
C TRP A 133 -14.78 -1.49 -3.19
N GLY A 134 -14.16 -0.98 -2.13
CA GLY A 134 -14.60 -1.29 -0.76
C GLY A 134 -13.73 -0.66 0.31
N PHE A 135 -14.20 -0.78 1.55
CA PHE A 135 -13.50 -0.32 2.74
C PHE A 135 -13.24 -1.46 3.70
N CYS A 136 -12.14 -1.35 4.44
CA CYS A 136 -11.80 -2.22 5.55
C CYS A 136 -11.91 -1.45 6.85
N MET A 137 -12.45 -2.08 7.89
CA MET A 137 -12.53 -1.50 9.23
C MET A 137 -12.42 -2.58 10.29
N SER A 138 -12.24 -2.16 11.54
CA SER A 138 -12.31 -3.10 12.66
C SER A 138 -13.74 -3.63 12.83
N GLN A 139 -13.88 -4.87 13.32
CA GLN A 139 -15.19 -5.43 13.63
C GLN A 139 -15.94 -4.56 14.65
N ASN A 140 -15.23 -3.97 15.60
CA ASN A 140 -15.83 -3.06 16.59
C ASN A 140 -16.43 -1.81 15.94
N GLN A 141 -15.77 -1.21 14.96
CA GLN A 141 -16.32 -0.08 14.19
C GLN A 141 -17.55 -0.50 13.39
N PHE A 142 -17.48 -1.67 12.74
CA PHE A 142 -18.58 -2.18 11.93
C PHE A 142 -19.85 -2.43 12.76
N LEU A 143 -19.72 -3.07 13.93
CA LEU A 143 -20.85 -3.30 14.84
C LEU A 143 -21.45 -2.02 15.43
N ALA A 144 -20.72 -0.90 15.38
CA ALA A 144 -21.21 0.40 15.84
C ALA A 144 -21.90 1.21 14.73
N LEU A 145 -21.91 0.72 13.49
CA LEU A 145 -22.63 1.35 12.39
C LEU A 145 -24.14 1.33 12.66
N LYS A 146 -24.83 2.36 12.16
CA LYS A 146 -26.27 2.50 12.28
C LYS A 146 -26.92 2.14 10.95
N ASN A 147 -28.17 1.71 11.01
CA ASN A 147 -28.97 1.53 9.81
C ASN A 147 -29.44 2.90 9.29
N GLU A 148 -28.57 3.56 8.52
CA GLU A 148 -28.77 4.89 7.94
C GLU A 148 -28.12 4.99 6.55
N ASN A 149 -28.15 6.18 5.96
CA ASN A 149 -27.43 6.47 4.72
C ASN A 149 -26.02 6.97 5.03
N TYR A 150 -25.12 6.71 4.10
CA TYR A 150 -23.71 7.05 4.21
C TYR A 150 -23.22 7.72 2.93
N GLN A 151 -22.50 8.83 3.06
CA GLN A 151 -21.73 9.38 1.94
C GLN A 151 -20.41 8.62 1.86
N VAL A 152 -20.18 7.96 0.73
CA VAL A 152 -18.99 7.15 0.48
C VAL A 152 -18.17 7.80 -0.63
N VAL A 153 -16.91 8.09 -0.32
CA VAL A 153 -15.98 8.71 -1.26
C VAL A 153 -14.68 7.90 -1.32
N ILE A 154 -14.28 7.50 -2.52
CA ILE A 154 -12.93 7.05 -2.85
C ILE A 154 -12.47 7.93 -4.02
N ASP A 155 -11.60 8.89 -3.74
CA ASP A 155 -10.97 9.75 -4.75
C ASP A 155 -9.69 9.07 -5.26
N SER A 156 -9.87 8.16 -6.21
CA SER A 156 -8.81 7.37 -6.83
C SER A 156 -8.91 7.36 -8.36
N THR A 157 -7.81 7.06 -9.04
CA THR A 157 -7.77 6.82 -10.49
C THR A 157 -7.33 5.39 -10.78
N LEU A 158 -7.86 4.80 -11.85
CA LEU A 158 -7.43 3.51 -12.39
C LEU A 158 -7.34 3.61 -13.91
N GLU A 159 -6.17 3.96 -14.41
CA GLU A 159 -5.97 4.45 -15.78
C GLU A 159 -4.74 3.81 -16.44
N SER A 160 -4.55 4.02 -17.75
CA SER A 160 -3.30 3.62 -18.39
C SER A 160 -2.14 4.44 -17.82
N GLY A 161 -1.12 3.76 -17.34
CA GLY A 161 0.09 4.36 -16.78
C GLY A 161 1.23 3.36 -16.84
N ASN A 162 1.96 3.20 -15.74
CA ASN A 162 3.08 2.28 -15.67
C ASN A 162 3.10 1.44 -14.38
N LEU A 163 3.65 0.23 -14.50
CA LEU A 163 4.24 -0.47 -13.38
C LEU A 163 5.67 0.02 -13.19
N THR A 164 6.03 0.36 -11.96
CA THR A 164 7.35 0.86 -11.62
C THR A 164 8.10 -0.16 -10.78
N TYR A 165 9.35 -0.47 -11.14
CA TYR A 165 10.25 -1.28 -10.31
C TYR A 165 11.64 -0.62 -10.23
N GLY A 166 12.43 -1.05 -9.25
CA GLY A 166 13.79 -0.57 -9.05
C GLY A 166 14.80 -1.71 -9.05
N GLU A 167 15.98 -1.48 -9.62
CA GLU A 167 17.07 -2.44 -9.70
C GLU A 167 18.41 -1.77 -9.34
N PHE A 168 19.27 -2.49 -8.63
CA PHE A 168 20.64 -2.07 -8.38
C PHE A 168 21.59 -3.24 -8.69
N TYR A 169 22.45 -3.05 -9.68
CA TYR A 169 23.43 -4.05 -10.11
C TYR A 169 24.84 -3.67 -9.64
N LEU A 170 25.47 -4.58 -8.89
CA LEU A 170 26.85 -4.45 -8.43
C LEU A 170 27.75 -5.47 -9.15
N PRO A 171 28.58 -5.06 -10.12
CA PRO A 171 29.41 -6.00 -10.86
C PRO A 171 30.47 -6.66 -9.96
N GLY A 172 30.47 -7.99 -9.96
CA GLY A 172 31.49 -8.81 -9.32
C GLY A 172 32.72 -9.09 -10.20
N LYS A 173 33.69 -9.83 -9.66
CA LYS A 173 34.83 -10.35 -10.45
C LYS A 173 34.43 -11.50 -11.38
N LEU A 174 33.35 -12.21 -11.03
CA LEU A 174 32.79 -13.33 -11.78
C LEU A 174 31.49 -12.90 -12.43
N LYS A 175 31.04 -13.67 -13.43
CA LYS A 175 29.74 -13.46 -14.10
C LYS A 175 28.58 -14.14 -13.37
N ASP A 176 28.87 -15.02 -12.41
CA ASP A 176 27.84 -15.65 -11.58
C ASP A 176 27.13 -14.59 -10.74
N GLU A 177 25.81 -14.72 -10.63
CA GLU A 177 24.96 -13.73 -9.98
C GLU A 177 24.30 -14.29 -8.73
N VAL A 178 24.17 -13.43 -7.71
CA VAL A 178 23.34 -13.68 -6.53
C VAL A 178 22.23 -12.63 -6.53
N LEU A 179 20.98 -13.08 -6.68
CA LEU A 179 19.83 -12.19 -6.68
C LEU A 179 19.27 -12.03 -5.27
N ILE A 180 19.11 -10.78 -4.84
CA ILE A 180 18.35 -10.41 -3.63
C ILE A 180 17.13 -9.62 -4.10
N SER A 181 15.94 -10.13 -3.83
CA SER A 181 14.69 -9.51 -4.27
C SER A 181 13.75 -9.26 -3.10
N THR A 182 13.01 -8.15 -3.14
CA THR A 182 11.97 -7.79 -2.17
C THR A 182 10.80 -7.13 -2.89
N HIS A 183 9.57 -7.29 -2.40
CA HIS A 183 8.39 -6.64 -2.98
C HIS A 183 8.08 -5.31 -2.29
N ILE A 184 7.62 -4.33 -3.07
CA ILE A 184 7.34 -2.95 -2.64
C ILE A 184 5.86 -2.56 -2.77
N CYS A 185 4.96 -3.55 -2.84
CA CYS A 185 3.55 -3.31 -3.14
C CYS A 185 2.65 -3.10 -1.90
N HIS A 186 3.08 -3.54 -0.72
CA HIS A 186 2.28 -3.48 0.50
C HIS A 186 2.29 -2.05 1.09
N PRO A 187 1.13 -1.48 1.49
CA PRO A 187 1.03 -0.11 2.02
C PRO A 187 1.55 -0.02 3.47
N SER A 188 0.81 0.59 4.41
CA SER A 188 1.27 0.81 5.80
C SER A 188 1.26 -0.47 6.64
N MET A 189 2.16 -1.40 6.34
CA MET A 189 2.41 -2.62 7.10
C MET A 189 3.92 -2.83 7.27
N CYS A 190 4.34 -3.26 8.46
CA CYS A 190 5.76 -3.30 8.79
C CYS A 190 6.43 -4.60 8.35
N ASN A 191 6.04 -5.74 8.93
CA ASN A 191 6.74 -7.01 8.72
C ASN A 191 6.50 -7.61 7.32
N ASP A 192 5.36 -7.30 6.70
CA ASP A 192 5.04 -7.59 5.30
C ASP A 192 4.73 -6.26 4.60
N ASN A 193 5.70 -5.57 3.99
CA ASN A 193 7.09 -5.99 3.81
C ASN A 193 8.09 -4.81 3.89
N LEU A 194 7.79 -3.77 4.67
CA LEU A 194 8.77 -2.70 4.91
C LEU A 194 10.06 -3.22 5.54
N SER A 195 9.98 -4.28 6.36
CA SER A 195 11.14 -4.98 6.90
C SER A 195 12.06 -5.49 5.78
N GLY A 196 11.50 -6.19 4.78
CA GLY A 196 12.25 -6.67 3.62
C GLY A 196 12.87 -5.52 2.83
N ILE A 197 12.11 -4.45 2.57
CA ILE A 197 12.63 -3.25 1.89
C ILE A 197 13.81 -2.65 2.63
N SER A 198 13.69 -2.51 3.96
CA SER A 198 14.71 -1.90 4.80
C SER A 198 15.98 -2.73 4.88
N VAL A 199 15.85 -4.06 5.01
CA VAL A 199 17.01 -4.96 5.07
C VAL A 199 17.78 -5.03 3.75
N THR A 200 17.11 -4.90 2.61
CA THR A 200 17.74 -5.00 1.28
C THR A 200 18.19 -3.66 0.69
N THR A 201 18.05 -2.56 1.43
CA THR A 201 18.44 -1.20 1.01
C THR A 201 19.66 -0.76 1.81
#